data_AF-W4GBZ3-F1
#
_entry.id   AF-W4GBZ3-F1
#
_cell.length_a   1.000
_cell.length_b   1.000
_cell.length_c   1.000
_cell.angle_alpha   90.00
_cell.angle_beta   90.00
_cell.angle_gamma   90.00
#
_symmetry.space_group_name_H-M   'P 1'
#
loop_
_entity.id
_entity.type
_entity.pdbx_description
1 polymer ?
#
loop_
_entity_poly.entity_id
_entity_poly.type
_entity_poly.pdbx_seq_one_letter_code
_entity_poly.pdbx_strand_id
1 'polypeptide(L)'
;MLVGTFIRDRGVTRTRTVAKDVLSYLLDNKIVAVASGSPKDYASCLRSIQALLVKEGYALEKQSGPTEYRMSKAHEDARDDYVVMMVPTVTMVPRRPVIYLDESFIHHHYT
;
A
#
# COMPACT_ATOMS: atom_id res chain seq x y z
N MET A 1 6.98 -17.47 -17.70
CA MET A 1 7.96 -17.74 -16.64
C MET A 1 7.19 -18.11 -15.36
N LEU A 2 7.55 -19.21 -14.69
CA LEU A 2 6.76 -19.85 -13.62
C LEU A 2 6.39 -18.92 -12.43
N VAL A 3 7.34 -18.06 -12.04
CA VAL A 3 7.13 -17.06 -10.97
C VAL A 3 6.11 -15.99 -11.41
N GLY A 4 6.16 -15.58 -12.68
CA GLY A 4 5.24 -14.57 -13.21
C GLY A 4 3.79 -15.06 -13.33
N THR A 5 3.57 -16.32 -13.69
CA THR A 5 2.22 -16.93 -13.68
C THR A 5 1.66 -17.03 -12.27
N PHE A 6 2.48 -17.45 -11.29
CA PHE A 6 2.09 -17.50 -9.88
C PHE A 6 1.69 -16.12 -9.33
N ILE A 7 2.51 -15.08 -9.61
CA ILE A 7 2.21 -13.71 -9.17
C ILE A 7 0.93 -13.20 -9.85
N ARG A 8 0.74 -13.47 -11.14
CA ARG A 8 -0.45 -13.07 -11.90
C ARG A 8 -1.72 -13.70 -11.33
N ASP A 9 -1.72 -15.01 -11.06
CA ASP A 9 -2.90 -15.72 -10.54
C ASP A 9 -3.33 -15.18 -9.16
N ARG A 10 -2.36 -14.89 -8.28
CA ARG A 10 -2.65 -14.25 -6.99
C ARG A 10 -3.09 -12.79 -7.12
N GLY A 11 -2.63 -12.11 -8.17
CA GLY A 11 -3.11 -10.78 -8.54
C GLY A 11 -4.59 -10.76 -8.92
N VAL A 12 -5.07 -11.80 -9.62
CA VAL A 12 -6.51 -11.94 -9.98
C VAL A 12 -7.39 -11.96 -8.73
N THR A 13 -6.95 -12.64 -7.66
CA THR A 13 -7.67 -12.71 -6.37
C THR A 13 -7.31 -11.56 -5.42
N ARG A 14 -6.63 -10.51 -5.92
CA ARG A 14 -6.11 -9.36 -5.14
C ARG A 14 -5.34 -9.78 -3.88
N THR A 15 -4.71 -10.95 -3.91
CA THR A 15 -3.99 -11.47 -2.76
C THR A 15 -2.57 -10.92 -2.76
N ARG A 16 -2.21 -10.22 -1.69
CA ARG A 16 -0.84 -9.73 -1.50
C ARG A 16 0.15 -10.90 -1.60
N THR A 17 1.22 -10.71 -2.36
CA THR A 17 2.24 -11.72 -2.60
C THR A 17 3.60 -11.16 -2.18
N VAL A 18 4.29 -11.86 -1.30
CA VAL A 18 5.59 -11.45 -0.73
C VAL A 18 6.66 -12.46 -1.17
N ALA A 19 7.93 -12.06 -1.15
CA ALA A 19 9.06 -12.93 -1.52
C ALA A 19 9.07 -14.29 -0.78
N LYS A 20 8.57 -14.34 0.46
CA LYS A 20 8.38 -15.58 1.22
C LYS A 20 7.36 -16.54 0.57
N ASP A 21 6.30 -16.00 -0.02
CA ASP A 21 5.24 -16.80 -0.66
C ASP A 21 5.77 -17.39 -1.97
N VAL A 22 6.60 -16.63 -2.68
CA VAL A 22 7.33 -17.10 -3.88
C VAL A 22 8.34 -18.18 -3.51
N LEU A 23 9.07 -18.02 -2.40
CA LEU A 23 9.99 -19.04 -1.89
C LEU A 23 9.28 -20.34 -1.55
N SER A 24 8.17 -20.28 -0.80
CA SER A 24 7.37 -21.46 -0.49
C SER A 24 6.86 -22.16 -1.76
N TYR A 25 6.35 -21.40 -2.73
CA TYR A 25 5.92 -21.95 -4.01
C TYR A 25 7.06 -22.65 -4.77
N LEU A 26 8.27 -22.10 -4.77
CA LEU A 26 9.43 -22.72 -5.42
C LEU A 26 9.94 -23.97 -4.68
N LEU A 27 9.79 -24.01 -3.35
CA LEU A 27 10.07 -25.20 -2.53
C LEU A 27 9.05 -26.32 -2.83
N ASP A 28 7.76 -25.99 -2.88
CA ASP A 28 6.69 -26.95 -3.16
C ASP A 28 6.83 -27.59 -4.55
N ASN A 29 7.32 -26.82 -5.53
CA ASN A 29 7.62 -27.30 -6.88
C ASN A 29 9.00 -27.97 -7.03
N LYS A 30 9.75 -28.15 -5.92
CA LYS A 30 11.11 -28.75 -5.89
C LYS A 30 12.14 -28.06 -6.79
N ILE A 31 11.95 -26.78 -7.10
CA ILE A 31 12.86 -25.99 -7.94
C ILE A 31 14.02 -25.45 -7.09
N VAL A 32 13.74 -25.19 -5.82
CA VAL A 32 14.69 -24.71 -4.83
C VAL A 32 14.70 -25.71 -3.67
N ALA A 33 15.89 -26.03 -3.15
CA ALA A 33 16.05 -26.83 -1.95
C ALA A 33 16.67 -25.96 -0.85
N VAL A 34 15.97 -25.83 0.27
CA VAL A 34 16.50 -25.20 1.49
C VAL A 34 16.63 -26.29 2.56
N ALA A 35 17.78 -26.36 3.22
CA ALA A 35 18.00 -27.30 4.30
C ALA A 35 17.04 -27.00 5.46
N SER A 36 16.17 -27.96 5.78
CA SER A 36 15.22 -27.87 6.89
C SER A 36 15.97 -27.89 8.22
N GLY A 37 16.22 -26.70 8.80
CA GLY A 37 16.91 -26.54 10.08
C GLY A 37 17.99 -25.46 10.10
N SER A 38 18.37 -24.92 8.93
CA SER A 38 19.36 -23.84 8.84
C SER A 38 18.69 -22.49 8.58
N PRO A 39 18.56 -21.60 9.59
CA PRO A 39 17.99 -20.27 9.39
C PRO A 39 18.86 -19.40 8.47
N LYS A 40 20.16 -19.71 8.37
CA LYS A 40 21.10 -19.01 7.49
C LYS A 40 20.84 -19.33 6.02
N ASP A 41 20.58 -20.59 5.69
CA ASP A 41 20.32 -21.01 4.31
C ASP A 41 18.98 -20.48 3.83
N TYR A 42 17.96 -20.50 4.69
CA TYR A 42 16.68 -19.86 4.42
C TYR A 42 16.83 -18.36 4.13
N ALA A 43 17.57 -17.63 4.97
CA ALA A 43 17.82 -16.20 4.77
C ALA A 43 18.65 -15.89 3.51
N SER A 44 19.61 -16.75 3.17
CA SER A 44 20.39 -16.65 1.93
C SER A 44 19.48 -16.81 0.72
N CYS A 45 18.65 -17.86 0.72
CA CYS A 45 17.73 -18.16 -0.38
C CYS A 45 16.68 -17.07 -0.56
N LEU A 46 16.13 -16.52 0.53
CA LEU A 46 15.19 -15.41 0.49
C LEU A 46 15.82 -14.17 -0.16
N ARG A 47 17.09 -13.86 0.14
CA ARG A 47 17.83 -12.76 -0.50
C ARG A 47 18.02 -13.00 -2.00
N SER A 48 18.32 -14.23 -2.41
CA SER A 48 18.42 -14.59 -3.83
C SER A 48 17.10 -14.40 -4.57
N ILE A 49 15.98 -14.78 -3.96
CA ILE A 49 14.64 -14.58 -4.54
C ILE A 49 14.28 -13.11 -4.62
N GLN A 50 14.59 -12.32 -3.58
CA GLN A 50 14.42 -10.87 -3.64
C GLN A 50 15.21 -10.25 -4.79
N ALA A 51 16.47 -10.65 -4.98
CA ALA A 51 17.29 -10.19 -6.10
C ALA A 51 16.72 -10.60 -7.46
N LEU A 52 16.17 -11.82 -7.58
CA LEU A 52 15.49 -12.29 -8.78
C LEU A 52 14.24 -11.44 -9.07
N LEU A 53 13.39 -11.22 -8.08
CA LEU A 53 12.17 -10.42 -8.24
C LEU A 53 12.49 -8.98 -8.69
N VAL A 54 13.54 -8.38 -8.11
CA VAL A 54 14.03 -7.06 -8.54
C VAL A 54 14.52 -7.09 -9.98
N LYS A 55 15.27 -8.12 -10.38
CA LYS A 55 15.75 -8.29 -11.77
C LYS A 55 14.60 -8.45 -12.77
N GLU A 56 13.53 -9.15 -12.38
CA GLU A 56 12.31 -9.33 -13.18
C GLU A 56 11.40 -8.07 -13.18
N GLY A 57 11.81 -6.99 -12.50
CA GLY A 57 11.06 -5.73 -12.46
C GLY A 57 9.92 -5.70 -11.45
N TYR A 58 9.79 -6.71 -10.58
CA TYR A 58 8.86 -6.64 -9.46
C TYR A 58 9.42 -5.68 -8.42
N ALA A 59 8.79 -4.51 -8.32
CA ALA A 59 9.20 -3.50 -7.36
C ALA A 59 9.08 -4.05 -5.93
N LEU A 60 10.19 -3.97 -5.19
CA LEU A 60 10.13 -4.02 -3.74
C LEU A 60 9.42 -2.74 -3.32
N GLU A 61 8.14 -2.82 -2.95
CA GLU A 61 7.48 -1.68 -2.31
C GLU A 61 8.25 -1.35 -1.03
N LYS A 62 9.14 -0.36 -1.13
CA LYS A 62 9.65 0.34 0.03
C LYS A 62 8.42 1.07 0.57
N GLN A 63 7.96 0.71 1.77
CA GLN A 63 7.02 1.56 2.50
C GLN A 63 7.71 2.90 2.77
N SER A 64 7.63 3.79 1.80
CA SER A 64 8.06 5.17 1.88
C SER A 64 7.00 5.97 1.16
N GLY A 65 5.75 5.81 1.60
CA GLY A 65 4.74 6.80 1.31
C GLY A 65 5.05 8.07 2.11
N PRO A 66 4.71 9.27 1.61
CA PRO A 66 4.52 10.40 2.51
C PRO A 66 3.57 9.95 3.62
N THR A 67 3.76 10.44 4.84
CA THR A 67 2.82 10.23 5.94
C THR A 67 1.49 10.85 5.52
N GLU A 68 0.67 10.12 4.77
CA GLU A 68 -0.74 10.43 4.65
C GLU A 68 -1.23 10.57 6.08
N TYR A 69 -1.88 11.70 6.36
CA TYR A 69 -2.38 11.98 7.69
C TYR A 69 -3.31 10.83 8.06
N ARG A 70 -2.82 9.92 8.91
CA ARG A 70 -3.53 8.70 9.24
C ARG A 70 -4.74 9.11 10.05
N MET A 71 -5.89 9.23 9.39
CA MET A 71 -7.14 9.55 10.05
C MET A 71 -7.47 8.41 11.02
N SER A 72 -7.75 8.76 12.27
CA SER A 72 -8.31 7.81 13.20
C SER A 72 -9.76 7.51 12.80
N LYS A 73 -10.30 6.37 13.22
CA LYS A 73 -11.70 6.04 12.95
C LYS A 73 -12.66 7.12 13.45
N ALA A 74 -12.35 7.72 14.60
CA ALA A 74 -13.11 8.84 15.15
C ALA A 74 -13.09 10.09 14.26
N HIS A 75 -11.98 10.38 13.57
CA HIS A 75 -11.92 11.50 12.62
C HIS A 75 -12.70 11.21 11.34
N GLU A 76 -12.71 9.96 10.87
CA GLU A 76 -13.55 9.55 9.75
C GLU A 76 -15.03 9.73 10.08
N ASP A 77 -15.48 9.23 11.24
CA ASP A 77 -16.86 9.30 11.66
C ASP A 77 -17.31 10.77 11.83
N ALA A 78 -16.49 11.61 12.47
CA ALA A 78 -16.78 13.04 12.63
C ALA A 78 -16.85 13.78 11.28
N ARG A 79 -16.01 13.40 10.31
CA ARG A 79 -16.05 13.98 8.95
C ARG A 79 -17.33 13.57 8.24
N ASP A 80 -17.71 12.30 8.33
CA ASP A 80 -18.89 11.78 7.66
C ASP A 80 -20.17 12.42 8.24
N ASP A 81 -20.25 12.59 9.57
CA ASP A 81 -21.32 13.33 10.25
C ASP A 81 -21.40 14.80 9.79
N TYR A 82 -20.25 15.47 9.68
CA TYR A 82 -20.17 16.84 9.19
C TYR A 82 -20.68 16.97 7.74
N VAL A 83 -20.31 16.05 6.86
CA VAL A 83 -20.75 16.05 5.46
C VAL A 83 -22.25 15.88 5.37
N VAL A 84 -22.85 14.93 6.11
CA VAL A 84 -24.30 14.71 6.15
C VAL A 84 -25.02 15.99 6.58
N MET A 85 -24.51 16.67 7.62
CA MET A 85 -25.06 17.95 8.07
C MET A 85 -24.95 19.07 7.03
N MET A 86 -23.87 19.11 6.24
CA MET A 86 -23.62 20.18 5.27
C MET A 86 -24.31 19.99 3.92
N VAL A 87 -24.70 18.75 3.56
CA VAL A 87 -25.36 18.43 2.27
C VAL A 87 -26.55 19.37 1.99
N PRO A 88 -27.53 19.58 2.90
CA PRO A 88 -28.66 20.48 2.64
C PRO A 88 -28.24 21.92 2.33
N THR A 89 -27.19 22.42 2.97
CA THR A 89 -26.67 23.78 2.77
C THR A 89 -26.19 24.00 1.32
N VAL A 90 -25.64 22.96 0.68
CA VAL A 90 -25.10 23.03 -0.69
C VAL A 90 -26.08 22.53 -1.77
N THR A 91 -27.05 21.69 -1.41
CA THR A 91 -28.03 21.11 -2.36
C THR A 91 -29.34 21.87 -2.46
N MET A 92 -29.75 22.62 -1.44
CA MET A 92 -31.01 23.39 -1.48
C MET A 92 -30.93 24.58 -2.44
N VAL A 93 -32.09 24.94 -3.03
CA VAL A 93 -32.24 26.13 -3.89
C VAL A 93 -33.25 27.09 -3.25
N PRO A 94 -32.89 28.38 -3.04
CA PRO A 94 -31.59 28.97 -3.29
C PRO A 94 -30.53 28.48 -2.28
N ARG A 95 -29.28 28.34 -2.74
CA ARG A 95 -28.17 27.91 -1.88
C ARG A 95 -27.92 28.94 -0.78
N ARG A 96 -27.60 28.48 0.42
CA ARG A 96 -27.16 29.36 1.52
C ARG A 96 -25.75 29.87 1.21
N PRO A 97 -25.45 31.17 1.37
CA PRO A 97 -24.09 31.69 1.25
C PRO A 97 -23.17 31.06 2.31
N VAL A 98 -22.00 30.57 1.89
CA VAL A 98 -20.96 30.03 2.78
C VAL A 98 -19.70 30.85 2.57
N ILE A 99 -19.14 31.41 3.65
CA ILE A 99 -17.91 32.20 3.64
C ILE A 99 -16.85 31.38 4.38
N TYR A 100 -15.73 31.10 3.70
CA TYR A 100 -14.58 30.41 4.31
C TYR A 100 -13.60 31.44 4.85
N LEU A 101 -13.23 31.28 6.11
CA LEU A 101 -12.19 32.04 6.78
C LEU A 101 -11.16 31.03 7.27
N ASP A 102 -9.93 31.13 6.76
CA ASP A 102 -8.83 30.28 7.20
C ASP A 102 -7.53 31.08 7.21
N GLU A 103 -6.64 30.71 8.12
CA GLU A 103 -5.32 31.32 8.26
C GLU A 103 -4.32 30.52 7.43
N SER A 104 -3.79 31.13 6.38
CA SER A 104 -2.64 30.56 5.68
C SER A 104 -1.35 31.19 6.22
N PHE A 105 -0.33 30.35 6.46
CA PHE A 105 0.98 30.83 6.84
C PHE A 105 1.63 31.59 5.67
N ILE A 106 1.93 32.87 5.86
CA ILE A 106 2.66 33.67 4.88
C ILE A 106 4.14 33.28 4.98
N HIS A 107 4.60 32.43 4.07
CA HIS A 107 6.02 32.10 3.99
C HIS A 107 6.84 33.34 3.61
N HIS A 108 7.88 33.66 4.37
CA HIS A 108 8.77 34.80 4.13
C HIS A 108 9.72 34.63 2.91
N HIS A 109 9.46 33.67 2.03
CA HIS A 109 10.30 33.32 0.88
C HIS A 109 9.54 33.37 -0.45
N TYR A 110 8.80 34.45 -0.68
CA TYR A 110 8.45 34.81 -2.05
C TYR A 110 9.69 35.49 -2.64
N THR A 111 10.34 34.82 -3.59
CA THR A 111 11.38 35.43 -4.45
C THR A 111 10.71 36.03 -5.67
#